data_AF-A0A352YT16-F1
#
_entry.id   AF-A0A352YT16-F1
#
_cell.length_a   1.000
_cell.length_b   1.000
_cell.length_c   1.000
_cell.angle_alpha   90.00
_cell.angle_beta   90.00
_cell.angle_gamma   90.00
#
_symmetry.space_group_name_H-M   'P 1'
#
loop_
_entity.id
_entity.type
_entity.pdbx_description
1 polymer ?
#
loop_
_entity_poly.entity_id
_entity_poly.type
_entity_poly.pdbx_seq_one_letter_code
_entity_poly.pdbx_strand_id
1 'polypeptide(L)'
;MEKFITQFKEHISGVLRGNDRVMIKGYITEFYHNNNFYYFLNKEQVQLKDYKEYVLKITSKIKEYIECTIKQTGCHYQYLRSSEISKEDIARDIIRESNIATGLVCVLSAVEPCYALSVIYNKQTGKLEKHSEYRKCQHYYFYYNDKELGLMHIRLQTWFPFSIQIYLNGKEYLKRQLGNEGIEFTSFDNSVTWVEDFKRAQHIADKFIEKKWYATFDNFAAKINSFLPRIKEIFNGHAYQWYVEQCEYATDVMFKEREQLALLMPKFIEYASLCQMGDDVFTFFGRTVHGLCKGEAVSDRKHFFGQGFRVKFKLDRNSIKLYDKSNVLRVETTINNPGAFKVSAPQNKKKWAPMGKSIANLYRYAEVSKACNERYLNSLAEVNPTSLLTGKIGEISCPVETKLSARSQNLRRFSGFNLLSDFNCTVFEAINSGAFAIRGFTNRIIRGLLEKFKVFQKETLSDKQLSNKVTRLIAKLRAHKLITKIQNTARYRVSHLGAQIISQILLFKKQEMIFKIC
;
A
#
# COMPACT_ATOMS: atom_id res chain seq x y z
N MET A 1 -5.89 3.88 -14.65
CA MET A 1 -6.74 2.68 -14.78
C MET A 1 -7.44 2.58 -16.13
N GLU A 2 -7.77 3.70 -16.78
CA GLU A 2 -8.50 3.71 -18.08
C GLU A 2 -7.94 2.75 -19.12
N LYS A 3 -6.61 2.66 -19.28
CA LYS A 3 -5.99 1.75 -20.25
C LYS A 3 -6.37 0.28 -20.01
N PHE A 4 -6.31 -0.16 -18.75
CA PHE A 4 -6.63 -1.52 -18.37
C PHE A 4 -8.10 -1.83 -18.60
N ILE A 5 -9.00 -0.93 -18.17
CA ILE A 5 -10.44 -1.11 -18.36
C ILE A 5 -10.81 -1.13 -19.83
N THR A 6 -10.23 -0.24 -20.65
CA THR A 6 -10.47 -0.24 -22.10
C THR A 6 -9.99 -1.54 -22.75
N GLN A 7 -8.82 -2.04 -22.36
CA GLN A 7 -8.23 -3.26 -22.92
C GLN A 7 -9.06 -4.51 -22.59
N PHE A 8 -9.62 -4.60 -21.38
CA PHE A 8 -10.32 -5.79 -20.88
C PHE A 8 -11.83 -5.56 -20.69
N LYS A 9 -12.39 -4.51 -21.32
CA LYS A 9 -13.77 -4.04 -21.12
C LYS A 9 -14.80 -5.16 -21.25
N GLU A 10 -14.63 -6.01 -22.27
CA GLU A 10 -15.56 -7.09 -22.56
C GLU A 10 -15.64 -8.14 -21.44
N HIS A 11 -14.57 -8.29 -20.64
CA HIS A 11 -14.47 -9.28 -19.57
C HIS A 11 -14.78 -8.71 -18.18
N ILE A 12 -14.90 -7.38 -18.02
CA ILE A 12 -15.06 -6.73 -16.71
C ILE A 12 -16.54 -6.44 -16.46
N SER A 13 -17.05 -6.80 -15.28
CA SER A 13 -18.38 -6.44 -14.80
C SER A 13 -18.40 -5.08 -14.11
N GLY A 14 -17.35 -4.76 -13.36
CA GLY A 14 -17.19 -3.45 -12.73
C GLY A 14 -15.94 -3.32 -11.87
N VAL A 15 -15.79 -2.17 -11.23
CA VAL A 15 -14.63 -1.86 -10.39
C VAL A 15 -15.10 -1.24 -9.07
N LEU A 16 -14.62 -1.76 -7.95
CA LEU A 16 -14.82 -1.16 -6.62
C LEU A 16 -13.49 -0.83 -5.96
N ARG A 17 -13.45 0.33 -5.31
CA ARG A 17 -12.28 0.85 -4.62
C ARG A 17 -12.66 1.17 -3.19
N GLY A 18 -11.78 0.88 -2.25
CA GLY A 18 -12.05 1.18 -0.85
C GLY A 18 -10.98 0.66 0.08
N ASN A 19 -11.10 1.06 1.35
CA ASN A 19 -10.26 0.55 2.42
C ASN A 19 -10.49 -0.95 2.62
N ASP A 20 -9.42 -1.69 2.90
CA ASP A 20 -9.48 -3.09 3.33
C ASP A 20 -9.14 -3.17 4.81
N ARG A 21 -7.86 -3.26 5.18
CA ARG A 21 -7.41 -3.17 6.57
C ARG A 21 -7.02 -1.76 6.96
N VAL A 22 -7.61 -1.23 8.03
CA VAL A 22 -7.19 0.04 8.65
C VAL A 22 -6.82 -0.21 10.10
N MET A 23 -5.57 0.07 10.46
CA MET A 23 -5.04 -0.04 11.81
C MET A 23 -4.75 1.35 12.36
N ILE A 24 -5.42 1.70 13.44
CA ILE A 24 -5.30 2.99 14.13
C ILE A 24 -4.61 2.77 15.48
N LYS A 25 -3.76 3.71 15.89
CA LYS A 25 -3.18 3.77 17.23
C LYS A 25 -3.61 5.06 17.94
N GLY A 26 -4.02 4.91 19.19
CA GLY A 26 -4.29 5.99 20.12
C GLY A 26 -3.13 6.14 21.10
N TYR A 27 -2.58 7.35 21.19
CA TYR A 27 -1.60 7.71 22.20
C TYR A 27 -2.10 8.86 23.04
N ILE A 28 -1.89 8.79 24.36
CA ILE A 28 -2.06 9.96 25.24
C ILE A 28 -0.80 10.80 25.10
N THR A 29 -0.83 11.77 24.18
CA THR A 29 0.34 12.56 23.79
C THR A 29 0.95 13.35 24.95
N GLU A 30 0.11 13.74 25.91
CA GLU A 30 0.53 14.46 27.12
C GLU A 30 1.61 13.72 27.92
N PHE A 31 1.64 12.39 27.91
CA PHE A 31 2.71 11.67 28.61
C PHE A 31 4.07 11.75 27.89
N TYR A 32 4.08 12.06 26.60
CA TYR A 32 5.30 12.16 25.79
C TYR A 32 5.84 13.59 25.74
N HIS A 33 4.99 14.61 25.81
CA HIS A 33 5.40 16.01 25.72
C HIS A 33 6.08 16.54 27.00
N ASN A 34 7.27 17.10 26.85
CA ASN A 34 7.97 17.92 27.85
C ASN A 34 7.87 17.36 29.29
N ASN A 35 7.46 18.23 30.22
CA ASN A 35 7.30 17.96 31.64
C ASN A 35 5.89 17.50 32.02
N ASN A 36 4.99 17.23 31.06
CA ASN A 36 3.59 16.92 31.35
C ASN A 36 3.43 15.58 32.08
N PHE A 37 4.36 14.64 31.86
CA PHE A 37 4.49 13.45 32.68
C PHE A 37 4.78 13.76 34.16
N TYR A 38 5.70 14.69 34.44
CA TYR A 38 6.03 15.11 35.80
C TYR A 38 4.88 15.90 36.43
N TYR A 39 4.21 16.75 35.66
CA TYR A 39 2.99 17.44 36.07
C TYR A 39 1.89 16.44 36.48
N PHE A 40 1.68 15.39 35.68
CA PHE A 40 0.74 14.32 36.01
C PHE A 40 1.09 13.64 37.33
N LEU A 41 2.35 13.26 37.54
CA LEU A 41 2.75 12.64 38.81
C LEU A 41 2.58 13.59 40.01
N ASN A 42 2.84 14.88 39.83
CA ASN A 42 2.60 15.88 40.88
C ASN A 42 1.10 15.99 41.22
N LYS A 43 0.21 15.97 40.21
CA LYS A 43 -1.25 15.97 40.42
C LYS A 43 -1.77 14.70 41.07
N GLU A 44 -1.09 13.58 40.84
CA GLU A 44 -1.35 12.30 41.51
C GLU A 44 -0.64 12.18 42.87
N GLN A 45 0.16 13.20 43.27
CA GLN A 45 0.96 13.22 44.50
C GLN A 45 1.95 12.05 44.61
N VAL A 46 2.53 11.63 43.48
CA VAL A 46 3.46 10.50 43.38
C VAL A 46 4.88 10.99 43.21
N GLN A 47 5.78 10.59 44.10
CA GLN A 47 7.21 10.83 43.92
C GLN A 47 7.79 9.90 42.86
N LEU A 48 8.86 10.34 42.19
CA LEU A 48 9.50 9.57 41.12
C LEU A 48 9.98 8.17 41.54
N LYS A 49 10.43 8.02 42.79
CA LYS A 49 10.85 6.73 43.36
C LYS A 49 9.71 5.73 43.53
N ASP A 50 8.48 6.23 43.74
CA ASP A 50 7.27 5.43 44.00
C ASP A 50 6.47 5.16 42.71
N TYR A 51 6.96 5.64 41.56
CA TYR A 51 6.29 5.52 40.26
C TYR A 51 5.94 4.07 39.93
N LYS A 52 6.84 3.12 40.18
CA LYS A 52 6.61 1.71 39.85
C LYS A 52 5.41 1.13 40.63
N GLU A 53 5.33 1.41 41.92
CA GLU A 53 4.23 0.95 42.78
C GLU A 53 2.91 1.58 42.37
N TYR A 54 2.93 2.88 42.07
CA TYR A 54 1.77 3.60 41.56
C TYR A 54 1.25 2.99 40.24
N VAL A 55 2.13 2.75 39.26
CA VAL A 55 1.74 2.15 37.98
C VAL A 55 1.17 0.75 38.16
N LEU A 56 1.74 -0.07 39.06
CA LEU A 56 1.20 -1.39 39.39
C LEU A 56 -0.22 -1.27 39.94
N LYS A 57 -0.46 -0.34 40.88
CA LYS A 57 -1.79 -0.08 41.45
C LYS A 57 -2.81 0.32 40.38
N ILE A 58 -2.47 1.25 39.49
CA ILE A 58 -3.39 1.68 38.41
C ILE A 58 -3.63 0.55 37.40
N THR A 59 -2.57 -0.20 37.05
CA THR A 59 -2.66 -1.35 36.14
C THR A 59 -3.62 -2.41 36.70
N SER A 60 -3.54 -2.72 38.00
CA SER A 60 -4.47 -3.66 38.66
C SER A 60 -5.91 -3.17 38.61
N LYS A 61 -6.17 -1.88 38.90
CA LYS A 61 -7.51 -1.30 38.80
C LYS A 61 -8.12 -1.41 37.40
N ILE A 62 -7.30 -1.22 36.36
CA ILE A 62 -7.76 -1.39 34.97
C ILE A 62 -8.13 -2.85 34.70
N LYS A 63 -7.30 -3.80 35.16
CA LYS A 63 -7.59 -5.24 34.99
C LYS A 63 -8.87 -5.64 35.73
N GLU A 64 -9.02 -5.23 36.98
CA GLU A 64 -10.22 -5.48 37.79
C GLU A 64 -11.49 -4.93 37.13
N TYR A 65 -11.42 -3.70 36.58
CA TYR A 65 -12.52 -3.12 35.82
C TYR A 65 -12.90 -3.95 34.59
N ILE A 66 -11.90 -4.43 33.83
CA ILE A 66 -12.13 -5.28 32.65
C ILE A 66 -12.74 -6.62 33.05
N GLU A 67 -12.21 -7.26 34.10
CA GLU A 67 -12.74 -8.53 34.63
C GLU A 67 -14.19 -8.38 35.14
N CYS A 68 -14.50 -7.26 35.81
CA CYS A 68 -15.86 -6.94 36.23
C CYS A 68 -16.78 -6.77 35.02
N THR A 69 -16.33 -6.04 33.99
CA THR A 69 -17.08 -5.86 32.73
C THR A 69 -17.36 -7.19 32.04
N ILE A 70 -16.36 -8.09 31.98
CA ILE A 70 -16.51 -9.43 31.41
C ILE A 70 -17.58 -10.23 32.17
N LYS A 71 -17.51 -10.24 33.52
CA LYS A 71 -18.49 -10.94 34.37
C LYS A 71 -19.90 -10.38 34.20
N GLN A 72 -20.05 -9.06 34.16
CA GLN A 72 -21.35 -8.40 33.99
C GLN A 72 -21.98 -8.64 32.62
N THR A 73 -21.16 -8.70 31.57
CA THR A 73 -21.63 -8.92 30.20
C THR A 73 -21.82 -10.39 29.84
N GLY A 74 -21.30 -11.32 30.67
CA GLY A 74 -21.25 -12.74 30.33
C GLY A 74 -20.39 -13.06 29.10
N CYS A 75 -19.52 -12.13 28.70
CA CYS A 75 -18.71 -12.23 27.49
C CYS A 75 -17.63 -13.32 27.64
N HIS A 76 -17.35 -14.05 26.57
CA HIS A 76 -16.26 -15.03 26.57
C HIS A 76 -14.90 -14.36 26.85
N TYR A 77 -14.11 -14.94 27.75
CA TYR A 77 -12.76 -14.49 28.08
C TYR A 77 -11.73 -15.61 28.04
N GLN A 78 -10.58 -15.36 27.40
CA GLN A 78 -9.48 -16.31 27.32
C GLN A 78 -8.11 -15.62 27.36
N TYR A 79 -7.21 -16.12 28.21
CA TYR A 79 -5.79 -15.74 28.19
C TYR A 79 -5.00 -16.63 27.23
N LEU A 80 -4.23 -16.01 26.33
CA LEU A 80 -3.46 -16.66 25.29
C LEU A 80 -1.97 -16.71 25.66
N ARG A 81 -1.42 -17.92 25.66
CA ARG A 81 -0.01 -18.19 26.02
C ARG A 81 0.95 -18.12 24.84
N SER A 82 0.47 -18.34 23.62
CA SER A 82 1.27 -18.36 22.40
C SER A 82 0.87 -17.22 21.46
N SER A 83 1.87 -16.60 20.82
CA SER A 83 1.67 -15.62 19.76
C SER A 83 1.24 -16.24 18.43
N GLU A 84 1.34 -17.57 18.29
CA GLU A 84 0.96 -18.30 17.07
C GLU A 84 -0.57 -18.50 16.98
N ILE A 85 -1.27 -18.42 18.11
CA ILE A 85 -2.72 -18.56 18.15
C ILE A 85 -3.36 -17.32 17.50
N SER A 86 -4.15 -17.55 16.46
CA SER A 86 -4.89 -16.51 15.77
C SER A 86 -6.06 -16.02 16.63
N LYS A 87 -5.90 -14.80 17.14
CA LYS A 87 -6.95 -14.12 17.93
C LYS A 87 -8.21 -13.86 17.13
N GLU A 88 -8.07 -13.64 15.82
CA GLU A 88 -9.20 -13.38 14.93
C GLU A 88 -10.01 -14.66 14.67
N ASP A 89 -9.34 -15.80 14.51
CA ASP A 89 -10.03 -17.08 14.29
C ASP A 89 -10.87 -17.48 15.51
N ILE A 90 -10.32 -17.32 16.73
CA ILE A 90 -11.09 -17.52 17.98
C ILE A 90 -12.34 -16.63 17.99
N ALA A 91 -12.21 -15.35 17.65
CA ALA A 91 -13.35 -14.44 17.62
C ALA A 91 -14.39 -14.85 16.56
N ARG A 92 -13.95 -15.31 15.38
CA ARG A 92 -14.85 -15.80 14.32
C ARG A 92 -15.59 -17.08 14.73
N ASP A 93 -14.91 -18.01 15.40
CA ASP A 93 -15.51 -19.25 15.88
C ASP A 93 -16.57 -18.96 16.95
N ILE A 94 -16.28 -18.06 17.90
CA ILE A 94 -17.27 -17.62 18.90
C ILE A 94 -18.49 -16.97 18.24
N ILE A 95 -18.31 -16.15 17.19
CA ILE A 95 -19.46 -15.56 16.46
C ILE A 95 -20.34 -16.65 15.86
N ARG A 96 -19.73 -17.70 15.28
CA ARG A 96 -20.47 -18.83 14.67
C ARG A 96 -21.19 -19.66 15.72
N GLU A 97 -20.55 -19.96 16.84
CA GLU A 97 -21.11 -20.79 17.91
C GLU A 97 -22.21 -20.08 18.70
N SER A 98 -21.99 -18.80 19.01
CA SER A 98 -22.86 -18.03 19.91
C SER A 98 -23.90 -17.17 19.17
N ASN A 99 -23.95 -17.21 17.84
CA ASN A 99 -24.86 -16.41 16.99
C ASN A 99 -24.92 -14.91 17.35
N ILE A 100 -23.78 -14.32 17.74
CA ILE A 100 -23.71 -12.92 18.18
C ILE A 100 -23.85 -11.99 16.96
N ALA A 101 -25.06 -11.49 16.72
CA ALA A 101 -25.36 -10.62 15.60
C ALA A 101 -24.67 -9.24 15.71
N THR A 102 -24.63 -8.65 16.91
CA THR A 102 -23.97 -7.37 17.18
C THR A 102 -23.50 -7.25 18.64
N GLY A 103 -22.39 -6.54 18.87
CA GLY A 103 -21.91 -6.21 20.22
C GLY A 103 -20.50 -6.72 20.52
N LEU A 104 -20.16 -6.80 21.81
CA LEU A 104 -18.90 -7.40 22.28
C LEU A 104 -18.98 -8.93 22.11
N VAL A 105 -18.04 -9.50 21.37
CA VAL A 105 -17.99 -10.93 21.05
C VAL A 105 -17.18 -11.68 22.09
N CYS A 106 -15.93 -11.27 22.29
CA CYS A 106 -15.01 -11.89 23.22
C CYS A 106 -13.96 -10.89 23.68
N VAL A 107 -13.35 -11.19 24.83
CA VAL A 107 -12.16 -10.50 25.33
C VAL A 107 -11.02 -11.50 25.42
N LEU A 108 -9.94 -11.25 24.69
CA LEU A 108 -8.74 -12.09 24.72
C LEU A 108 -7.61 -11.32 25.39
N SER A 109 -6.79 -11.96 26.22
CA SER A 109 -5.63 -11.31 26.83
C SER A 109 -4.33 -12.04 26.49
N ALA A 110 -3.23 -11.30 26.35
CA ALA A 110 -1.92 -11.85 26.02
C ALA A 110 -0.80 -10.95 26.55
N VAL A 111 0.37 -11.53 26.83
CA VAL A 111 1.58 -10.74 27.13
C VAL A 111 2.32 -10.45 25.83
N GLU A 112 2.44 -9.18 25.46
CA GLU A 112 3.06 -8.76 24.21
C GLU A 112 4.13 -7.68 24.44
N PRO A 113 5.11 -7.55 23.53
CA PRO A 113 6.06 -6.45 23.58
C PRO A 113 5.39 -5.09 23.36
N CYS A 114 5.77 -4.11 24.17
CA CYS A 114 5.19 -2.77 24.21
C CYS A 114 6.27 -1.73 24.58
N TYR A 115 6.06 -0.47 24.21
CA TYR A 115 6.82 0.64 24.77
C TYR A 115 6.09 1.14 26.03
N ALA A 116 6.77 1.05 27.16
CA ALA A 116 6.26 1.43 28.47
C ALA A 116 7.03 2.65 29.00
N LEU A 117 6.33 3.52 29.73
CA LEU A 117 6.98 4.60 30.45
C LEU A 117 7.52 4.09 31.80
N SER A 118 8.76 4.44 32.07
CA SER A 118 9.51 4.08 33.27
C SER A 118 10.20 5.32 33.86
N VAL A 119 10.55 5.22 35.13
CA VAL A 119 11.42 6.19 35.81
C VAL A 119 12.71 5.47 36.19
N ILE A 120 13.85 5.96 35.70
CA ILE A 120 15.16 5.32 35.86
C ILE A 120 16.16 6.35 36.37
N TYR A 121 17.11 5.90 37.20
CA TYR A 121 18.22 6.74 37.65
C TYR A 121 19.21 6.98 36.50
N ASN A 122 19.38 8.24 36.12
CA ASN A 122 20.38 8.68 35.16
C ASN A 122 21.68 8.99 35.90
N LYS A 123 22.72 8.17 35.66
CA LYS A 123 24.04 8.32 36.29
C LYS A 123 24.75 9.63 35.94
N GLN A 124 24.48 10.19 34.75
CA GLN A 124 25.14 11.43 34.30
C GLN A 124 24.55 12.66 34.99
N THR A 125 23.24 12.69 35.21
CA THR A 125 22.55 13.83 35.84
C THR A 125 22.35 13.66 37.34
N GLY A 126 22.54 12.45 37.87
CA GLY A 126 22.33 12.11 39.28
C GLY A 126 20.87 12.11 39.71
N LYS A 127 19.93 12.00 38.75
CA LYS A 127 18.48 12.19 38.98
C LYS A 127 17.66 11.03 38.43
N LEU A 128 16.48 10.84 39.00
CA LEU A 128 15.45 9.97 38.43
C LEU A 128 14.77 10.70 37.26
N GLU A 129 14.68 10.05 36.10
CA GLU A 129 14.16 10.65 34.87
C GLU A 129 13.19 9.70 34.14
N LYS A 130 12.25 10.28 33.40
CA LYS A 130 11.33 9.56 32.52
C LYS A 130 12.07 8.93 31.35
N HIS A 131 11.88 7.63 31.14
CA HIS A 131 12.35 6.89 29.98
C HIS A 131 11.21 6.11 29.31
N SER A 132 11.32 5.93 27.99
CA SER A 132 10.47 5.01 27.22
C SER A 132 11.27 3.74 26.95
N GLU A 133 10.86 2.62 27.53
CA GLU A 133 11.56 1.34 27.42
C GLU A 133 10.75 0.32 26.65
N TYR A 134 11.45 -0.51 25.87
CA TYR A 134 10.86 -1.67 25.21
C TYR A 134 10.78 -2.83 26.21
N ARG A 135 9.57 -3.23 26.59
CA ARG A 135 9.28 -4.24 27.61
C ARG A 135 8.12 -5.13 27.15
N LYS A 136 7.68 -6.05 28.01
CA LYS A 136 6.45 -6.82 27.81
C LYS A 136 5.41 -6.41 28.85
N CYS A 137 4.16 -6.33 28.43
CA CYS A 137 3.05 -6.05 29.32
C CYS A 137 1.82 -6.86 28.89
N GLN A 138 0.83 -6.97 29.79
CA GLN A 138 -0.43 -7.60 29.43
C GLN A 138 -1.24 -6.65 28.53
N HIS A 139 -1.83 -7.21 27.49
CA HIS A 139 -2.76 -6.53 26.61
C HIS A 139 -4.10 -7.24 26.66
N TYR A 140 -5.18 -6.46 26.50
CA TYR A 140 -6.53 -6.97 26.31
C TYR A 140 -7.01 -6.60 24.91
N TYR A 141 -7.61 -7.56 24.22
CA TYR A 141 -8.22 -7.46 22.90
C TYR A 141 -9.72 -7.61 23.05
N PHE A 142 -10.46 -6.53 22.82
CA PHE A 142 -11.91 -6.51 22.80
C PHE A 142 -12.37 -6.69 21.36
N TYR A 143 -12.91 -7.86 21.02
CA TYR A 143 -13.50 -8.11 19.70
C TYR A 143 -14.95 -7.69 19.70
N TYR A 144 -15.33 -6.89 18.73
CA TYR A 144 -16.72 -6.46 18.52
C TYR A 144 -17.20 -6.92 17.16
N ASN A 145 -18.47 -7.33 17.09
CA ASN A 145 -19.24 -7.38 15.87
C ASN A 145 -20.09 -6.11 15.81
N ASP A 146 -19.52 -5.01 15.34
CA ASP A 146 -20.20 -3.71 15.37
C ASP A 146 -21.33 -3.65 14.33
N LYS A 147 -22.44 -2.98 14.66
CA LYS A 147 -23.61 -2.88 13.77
C LYS A 147 -23.25 -2.26 12.42
N GLU A 148 -22.40 -1.24 12.40
CA GLU A 148 -21.99 -0.50 11.20
C GLU A 148 -20.68 -1.04 10.60
N LEU A 149 -19.70 -1.35 11.47
CA LEU A 149 -18.32 -1.65 11.07
C LEU A 149 -18.04 -3.16 10.92
N GLY A 150 -18.90 -4.01 11.49
CA GLY A 150 -18.70 -5.45 11.54
C GLY A 150 -17.56 -5.86 12.46
N LEU A 151 -16.89 -6.96 12.11
CA LEU A 151 -15.84 -7.52 12.95
C LEU A 151 -14.66 -6.57 13.07
N MET A 152 -14.41 -6.09 14.29
CA MET A 152 -13.31 -5.21 14.63
C MET A 152 -12.71 -5.61 15.98
N HIS A 153 -11.51 -5.11 16.28
CA HIS A 153 -10.96 -5.28 17.63
C HIS A 153 -10.29 -4.03 18.15
N ILE A 154 -10.24 -3.94 19.48
CA ILE A 154 -9.55 -2.89 20.20
C ILE A 154 -8.56 -3.53 21.16
N ARG A 155 -7.28 -3.23 20.97
CA ARG A 155 -6.21 -3.69 21.82
C ARG A 155 -5.81 -2.58 22.79
N LEU A 156 -5.95 -2.82 24.08
CA LEU A 156 -5.49 -1.94 25.15
C LEU A 156 -4.20 -2.48 25.76
N GLN A 157 -3.17 -1.63 25.84
CA GLN A 157 -2.01 -1.84 26.70
C GLN A 157 -2.38 -1.52 28.15
N THR A 158 -2.21 -2.46 29.09
CA THR A 158 -2.59 -2.20 30.50
C THR A 158 -1.55 -1.41 31.29
N TRP A 159 -0.37 -1.17 30.71
CA TRP A 159 0.71 -0.41 31.34
C TRP A 159 0.78 0.99 30.76
N PHE A 160 1.29 1.97 31.53
CA PHE A 160 1.52 3.33 31.05
C PHE A 160 2.36 3.31 29.75
N PRO A 161 1.96 4.05 28.70
CA PRO A 161 0.96 5.12 28.68
C PRO A 161 -0.42 4.70 28.15
N PHE A 162 -0.84 3.44 28.38
CA PHE A 162 -2.15 2.91 27.99
C PHE A 162 -2.46 3.05 26.49
N SER A 163 -1.47 2.74 25.64
CA SER A 163 -1.67 2.82 24.19
C SER A 163 -2.84 1.94 23.75
N ILE A 164 -3.65 2.48 22.84
CA ILE A 164 -4.77 1.76 22.21
C ILE A 164 -4.43 1.48 20.76
N GLN A 165 -4.85 0.33 20.25
CA GLN A 165 -4.85 0.03 18.82
C GLN A 165 -6.24 -0.45 18.40
N ILE A 166 -6.77 0.09 17.31
CA ILE A 166 -8.08 -0.26 16.74
C ILE A 166 -7.87 -0.81 15.34
N TYR A 167 -8.41 -1.99 15.07
CA TYR A 167 -8.47 -2.58 13.74
C TYR A 167 -9.87 -2.43 13.16
N LEU A 168 -9.97 -1.92 11.94
CA LEU A 168 -11.21 -1.83 11.16
C LEU A 168 -11.05 -2.57 9.84
N ASN A 169 -12.14 -3.17 9.37
CA ASN A 169 -12.24 -3.80 8.06
C ASN A 169 -13.20 -2.99 7.15
N GLY A 170 -12.63 -2.25 6.20
CA GLY A 170 -13.40 -1.40 5.28
C GLY A 170 -14.27 -2.17 4.29
N LYS A 171 -13.92 -3.43 3.97
CA LYS A 171 -14.76 -4.29 3.12
C LYS A 171 -15.95 -4.84 3.88
N GLU A 172 -15.77 -5.20 5.15
CA GLU A 172 -16.87 -5.60 6.02
C GLU A 172 -17.84 -4.44 6.25
N TYR A 173 -17.32 -3.23 6.48
CA TYR A 173 -18.12 -2.01 6.50
C TYR A 173 -18.95 -1.85 5.21
N LEU A 174 -18.32 -1.96 4.03
CA LEU A 174 -19.02 -1.84 2.75
C LEU A 174 -20.15 -2.86 2.63
N LYS A 175 -19.90 -4.14 2.94
CA LYS A 175 -20.94 -5.20 2.88
C LYS A 175 -22.11 -4.90 3.80
N ARG A 176 -21.85 -4.44 5.03
CA ARG A 176 -22.91 -4.05 5.98
C ARG A 176 -23.74 -2.87 5.48
N GLN A 177 -23.08 -1.85 4.92
CA GLN A 177 -23.78 -0.70 4.37
C GLN A 177 -24.60 -1.06 3.12
N LEU A 178 -24.10 -1.96 2.25
CA LEU A 178 -24.87 -2.48 1.12
C LEU A 178 -26.14 -3.20 1.60
N GLY A 179 -26.02 -4.08 2.59
CA GLY A 179 -27.17 -4.78 3.18
C GLY A 179 -28.17 -3.81 3.82
N ASN A 180 -27.69 -2.77 4.53
CA ASN A 180 -28.56 -1.75 5.13
C ASN A 180 -29.28 -0.89 4.07
N GLU A 181 -28.68 -0.67 2.91
CA GLU A 181 -29.31 0.04 1.79
C GLU A 181 -30.12 -0.90 0.87
N GLY A 182 -30.19 -2.20 1.17
CA GLY A 182 -30.95 -3.18 0.39
C GLY A 182 -30.37 -3.47 -0.99
N ILE A 183 -29.08 -3.20 -1.20
CA ILE A 183 -28.40 -3.41 -2.50
C ILE A 183 -27.90 -4.84 -2.56
N GLU A 184 -28.30 -5.59 -3.59
CA GLU A 184 -27.87 -6.98 -3.73
C GLU A 184 -26.39 -7.07 -4.10
N PHE A 185 -25.68 -7.99 -3.45
CA PHE A 185 -24.27 -8.27 -3.75
C PHE A 185 -23.92 -9.72 -3.43
N THR A 186 -22.89 -10.23 -4.09
CA THR A 186 -22.24 -11.50 -3.73
C THR A 186 -20.82 -11.24 -3.26
N SER A 187 -20.30 -12.09 -2.39
CA SER A 187 -18.94 -11.97 -1.88
C SER A 187 -18.27 -13.31 -1.67
N PHE A 188 -16.95 -13.34 -1.86
CA PHE A 188 -16.08 -14.43 -1.47
C PHE A 188 -15.12 -13.92 -0.39
N ASP A 189 -15.30 -14.41 0.84
CA ASP A 189 -14.60 -13.94 2.05
C ASP A 189 -14.76 -12.40 2.23
N ASN A 190 -13.68 -11.61 2.23
CA ASN A 190 -13.76 -10.15 2.35
C ASN A 190 -13.92 -9.40 1.00
N SER A 191 -14.13 -10.09 -0.12
CA SER A 191 -14.15 -9.48 -1.46
C SER A 191 -15.52 -9.57 -2.09
N VAL A 192 -16.07 -8.42 -2.50
CA VAL A 192 -17.30 -8.36 -3.30
C VAL A 192 -16.98 -8.89 -4.70
N THR A 193 -17.75 -9.86 -5.17
CA THR A 193 -17.57 -10.56 -6.46
C THR A 193 -18.55 -10.07 -7.52
N TRP A 194 -19.69 -9.52 -7.08
CA TRP A 194 -20.70 -8.87 -7.90
C TRP A 194 -21.53 -7.93 -7.02
N VAL A 195 -22.05 -6.83 -7.59
CA VAL A 195 -22.99 -5.92 -6.94
C VAL A 195 -23.95 -5.36 -7.97
N GLU A 196 -25.20 -5.17 -7.57
CA GLU A 196 -26.28 -4.65 -8.42
C GLU A 196 -25.98 -3.23 -8.94
N ASP A 197 -25.60 -2.31 -8.06
CA ASP A 197 -25.23 -0.93 -8.41
C ASP A 197 -23.79 -0.60 -7.98
N PHE A 198 -22.86 -0.68 -8.94
CA PHE A 198 -21.46 -0.32 -8.73
C PHE A 198 -21.25 1.15 -8.36
N LYS A 199 -22.06 2.08 -8.90
CA LYS A 199 -21.90 3.51 -8.60
C LYS A 199 -22.29 3.77 -7.15
N ARG A 200 -23.40 3.19 -6.72
CA ARG A 200 -23.86 3.32 -5.34
C ARG A 200 -22.93 2.63 -4.36
N ALA A 201 -22.46 1.42 -4.68
CA ALA A 201 -21.46 0.71 -3.87
C ALA A 201 -20.15 1.49 -3.73
N GLN A 202 -19.68 2.14 -4.81
CA GLN A 202 -18.50 3.00 -4.74
C GLN A 202 -18.74 4.23 -3.84
N HIS A 203 -19.91 4.87 -3.95
CA HIS A 203 -20.26 6.00 -3.09
C HIS A 203 -20.29 5.63 -1.61
N ILE A 204 -20.83 4.45 -1.27
CA ILE A 204 -20.81 3.90 0.09
C ILE A 204 -19.37 3.67 0.56
N ALA A 205 -18.52 3.07 -0.28
CA ALA A 205 -17.12 2.84 0.05
C ALA A 205 -16.36 4.16 0.30
N ASP A 206 -16.67 5.21 -0.46
CA ASP A 206 -16.05 6.53 -0.32
C ASP A 206 -16.46 7.23 0.99
N LYS A 207 -17.68 7.00 1.52
CA LYS A 207 -18.10 7.55 2.82
C LYS A 207 -17.23 7.10 4.00
N PHE A 208 -16.54 5.95 3.89
CA PHE A 208 -15.66 5.46 4.96
C PHE A 208 -14.57 6.48 5.33
N ILE A 209 -14.00 7.17 4.33
CA ILE A 209 -12.94 8.18 4.58
C ILE A 209 -13.50 9.55 4.98
N GLU A 210 -14.77 9.81 4.72
CA GLU A 210 -15.47 11.05 5.07
C GLU A 210 -15.98 11.05 6.52
N LYS A 211 -16.13 9.85 7.12
CA LYS A 211 -16.61 9.70 8.50
C LYS A 211 -15.67 10.37 9.51
N LYS A 212 -16.27 11.06 10.49
CA LYS A 212 -15.55 11.68 11.62
C LYS A 212 -15.17 10.63 12.66
N TRP A 213 -14.06 9.93 12.42
CA TRP A 213 -13.60 8.80 13.24
C TRP A 213 -13.21 9.13 14.69
N TYR A 214 -12.80 10.36 14.98
CA TYR A 214 -12.30 10.78 16.31
C TYR A 214 -13.28 10.44 17.43
N ALA A 215 -14.54 10.88 17.32
CA ALA A 215 -15.55 10.66 18.34
C ALA A 215 -15.86 9.17 18.52
N THR A 216 -15.88 8.40 17.43
CA THR A 216 -16.07 6.94 17.48
C THR A 216 -14.96 6.27 18.30
N PHE A 217 -13.70 6.63 18.06
CA PHE A 217 -12.57 6.06 18.78
C PHE A 217 -12.50 6.52 20.23
N ASP A 218 -12.82 7.79 20.52
CA ASP A 218 -12.90 8.32 21.88
C ASP A 218 -13.97 7.59 22.71
N ASN A 219 -15.12 7.29 22.09
CA ASN A 219 -16.19 6.53 22.74
C ASN A 219 -15.74 5.11 23.10
N PHE A 220 -15.00 4.45 22.19
CA PHE A 220 -14.43 3.14 22.50
C PHE A 220 -13.36 3.20 23.59
N ALA A 221 -12.47 4.20 23.55
CA ALA A 221 -11.44 4.40 24.55
C ALA A 221 -12.05 4.60 25.96
N ALA A 222 -13.14 5.37 26.05
CA ALA A 222 -13.85 5.61 27.31
C ALA A 222 -14.47 4.35 27.90
N LYS A 223 -14.89 3.38 27.07
CA LYS A 223 -15.44 2.11 27.54
C LYS A 223 -14.39 1.18 28.16
N ILE A 224 -13.16 1.20 27.64
CA ILE A 224 -12.14 0.19 27.97
C ILE A 224 -11.04 0.70 28.92
N ASN A 225 -10.78 2.01 28.95
CA ASN A 225 -9.77 2.60 29.83
C ASN A 225 -10.46 3.33 30.99
N SER A 226 -10.63 2.64 32.12
CA SER A 226 -11.26 3.19 33.32
C SER A 226 -10.49 4.35 33.96
N PHE A 227 -9.21 4.51 33.63
CA PHE A 227 -8.38 5.63 34.12
C PHE A 227 -8.47 6.88 33.22
N LEU A 228 -9.13 6.78 32.06
CA LEU A 228 -9.27 7.88 31.12
C LEU A 228 -9.95 9.14 31.69
N PRO A 229 -11.01 9.06 32.53
CA PRO A 229 -11.62 10.25 33.12
C PRO A 229 -10.63 11.07 33.94
N ARG A 230 -9.78 10.39 34.73
CA ARG A 230 -8.75 11.05 35.55
C ARG A 230 -7.66 11.71 34.70
N ILE A 231 -7.25 11.07 33.60
CA ILE A 231 -6.32 11.67 32.63
C ILE A 231 -6.91 12.94 32.03
N LYS A 232 -8.18 12.90 31.61
CA LYS A 232 -8.89 14.06 31.06
C LYS A 232 -9.01 15.18 32.09
N GLU A 233 -9.28 14.86 33.36
CA GLU A 233 -9.34 15.85 34.43
C GLU A 233 -8.00 16.59 34.60
N ILE A 234 -6.88 15.86 34.62
CA ILE A 234 -5.54 16.45 34.79
C ILE A 234 -5.13 17.29 33.59
N PHE A 235 -5.49 16.88 32.38
CA PHE A 235 -5.09 17.53 31.13
C PHE A 235 -6.24 18.29 30.44
N ASN A 236 -7.17 18.88 31.20
CA ASN A 236 -8.22 19.77 30.68
C ASN A 236 -9.03 19.20 29.49
N GLY A 237 -9.42 17.93 29.58
CA GLY A 237 -10.18 17.20 28.57
C GLY A 237 -9.33 16.52 27.49
N HIS A 238 -8.03 16.81 27.41
CA HIS A 238 -7.12 16.17 26.46
C HIS A 238 -6.79 14.73 26.89
N ALA A 239 -6.78 13.81 25.92
CA ALA A 239 -6.35 12.43 26.15
C ALA A 239 -5.77 11.79 24.87
N TYR A 240 -6.51 10.87 24.24
CA TYR A 240 -6.03 10.15 23.07
C TYR A 240 -5.97 11.03 21.82
N GLN A 241 -4.85 10.95 21.13
CA GLN A 241 -4.68 11.39 19.75
C GLN A 241 -4.55 10.15 18.85
N TRP A 242 -5.24 10.19 17.71
CA TRP A 242 -5.41 9.02 16.84
C TRP A 242 -4.57 9.11 15.57
N TYR A 243 -3.84 8.03 15.29
CA TYR A 243 -2.88 7.93 14.21
C TYR A 243 -3.11 6.68 13.39
N VAL A 244 -3.01 6.78 12.06
CA VAL A 244 -3.01 5.64 11.14
C VAL A 244 -1.65 4.95 11.20
N GLU A 245 -1.64 3.74 11.74
CA GLU A 245 -0.44 2.89 11.81
C GLU A 245 -0.22 2.14 10.50
N GLN A 246 -1.29 1.58 9.94
CA GLN A 246 -1.31 0.88 8.67
C GLN A 246 -2.65 1.14 7.98
N CYS A 247 -2.63 1.40 6.68
CA CYS A 247 -3.84 1.51 5.87
C CYS A 247 -3.65 0.75 4.55
N GLU A 248 -4.50 -0.24 4.33
CA GLU A 248 -4.63 -0.96 3.07
C GLU A 248 -5.83 -0.44 2.30
N TYR A 249 -5.64 -0.17 1.02
CA TYR A 249 -6.68 0.31 0.12
C TYR A 249 -6.61 -0.48 -1.18
N ALA A 250 -7.71 -1.14 -1.49
CA ALA A 250 -7.84 -2.09 -2.60
C ALA A 250 -8.59 -1.46 -3.76
N THR A 251 -8.22 -1.89 -4.97
CA THR A 251 -8.97 -1.71 -6.21
C THR A 251 -9.28 -3.09 -6.76
N ASP A 252 -10.56 -3.43 -6.71
CA ASP A 252 -11.11 -4.72 -7.10
C ASP A 252 -11.69 -4.58 -8.50
N VAL A 253 -11.07 -5.24 -9.47
CA VAL A 253 -11.59 -5.33 -10.84
C VAL A 253 -12.29 -6.67 -10.96
N MET A 254 -13.61 -6.64 -11.07
CA MET A 254 -14.45 -7.84 -11.13
C MET A 254 -14.57 -8.30 -12.58
N PHE A 255 -14.20 -9.55 -12.84
CA PHE A 255 -14.39 -10.19 -14.12
C PHE A 255 -15.78 -10.86 -14.17
N LYS A 256 -16.40 -10.87 -15.35
CA LYS A 256 -17.67 -11.57 -15.59
C LYS A 256 -17.51 -13.07 -15.34
N GLU A 257 -16.43 -13.65 -15.84
CA GLU A 257 -16.11 -15.08 -15.75
C GLU A 257 -14.77 -15.30 -15.04
N ARG A 258 -14.71 -16.29 -14.14
CA ARG A 258 -13.49 -16.65 -13.41
C ARG A 258 -12.39 -17.16 -14.34
N GLU A 259 -12.78 -17.92 -15.36
CA GLU A 259 -11.93 -18.59 -16.32
C GLU A 259 -11.11 -17.59 -17.13
N GLN A 260 -11.70 -16.45 -17.49
CA GLN A 260 -11.02 -15.37 -18.20
C GLN A 260 -9.91 -14.76 -17.36
N LEU A 261 -10.19 -14.50 -16.08
CA LEU A 261 -9.16 -14.02 -15.15
C LEU A 261 -8.07 -15.09 -14.96
N ALA A 262 -8.44 -16.37 -14.82
CA ALA A 262 -7.49 -17.47 -14.66
C ALA A 262 -6.55 -17.62 -15.87
N LEU A 263 -7.02 -17.34 -17.10
CA LEU A 263 -6.18 -17.34 -18.31
C LEU A 263 -5.20 -16.16 -18.37
N LEU A 264 -5.60 -15.00 -17.84
CA LEU A 264 -4.78 -13.78 -17.85
C LEU A 264 -3.80 -13.71 -16.68
N MET A 265 -4.16 -14.31 -15.54
CA MET A 265 -3.41 -14.16 -14.30
C MET A 265 -1.94 -14.61 -14.42
N PRO A 266 -1.61 -15.79 -14.99
CA PRO A 266 -0.22 -16.19 -15.22
C PRO A 266 0.57 -15.15 -16.02
N LYS A 267 -0.04 -14.57 -17.06
CA LYS A 267 0.59 -13.55 -17.91
C LYS A 267 0.83 -12.26 -17.15
N PHE A 268 -0.12 -11.84 -16.30
CA PHE A 268 0.06 -10.66 -15.45
C PHE A 268 1.18 -10.86 -14.42
N ILE A 269 1.24 -12.03 -13.77
CA ILE A 269 2.28 -12.35 -12.78
C ILE A 269 3.64 -12.37 -13.42
N GLU A 270 3.75 -13.03 -14.56
CA GLU A 270 4.98 -13.18 -15.29
C GLU A 270 5.50 -11.84 -15.79
N TYR A 271 4.63 -11.04 -16.42
CA TYR A 271 4.97 -9.69 -16.84
C TYR A 271 5.38 -8.81 -15.66
N ALA A 272 4.61 -8.84 -14.56
CA ALA A 272 4.95 -8.07 -13.38
C ALA A 272 6.29 -8.51 -12.77
N SER A 273 6.60 -9.80 -12.76
CA SER A 273 7.82 -10.35 -12.18
C SER A 273 9.07 -10.16 -13.05
N LEU A 274 8.94 -10.23 -14.37
CA LEU A 274 10.08 -10.16 -15.30
C LEU A 274 10.34 -8.74 -15.81
N CYS A 275 9.27 -7.96 -16.00
CA CYS A 275 9.35 -6.68 -16.70
C CYS A 275 9.12 -5.46 -15.79
N GLN A 276 8.49 -5.61 -14.62
CA GLN A 276 8.13 -4.48 -13.74
C GLN A 276 8.94 -4.45 -12.44
N MET A 277 10.27 -4.54 -12.57
CA MET A 277 11.22 -4.57 -11.46
C MET A 277 11.95 -3.22 -11.31
N GLY A 278 12.49 -2.96 -10.12
CA GLY A 278 13.36 -1.81 -9.89
C GLY A 278 12.63 -0.47 -10.03
N ASP A 279 12.95 0.29 -11.08
CA ASP A 279 12.46 1.65 -11.30
C ASP A 279 10.92 1.73 -11.44
N ASP A 280 10.27 0.68 -11.94
CA ASP A 280 8.80 0.58 -12.04
C ASP A 280 8.12 0.67 -10.68
N VAL A 281 8.74 0.09 -9.65
CA VAL A 281 8.22 0.14 -8.28
C VAL A 281 8.11 1.58 -7.80
N PHE A 282 9.09 2.43 -8.09
CA PHE A 282 9.04 3.86 -7.75
C PHE A 282 7.89 4.56 -8.46
N THR A 283 7.67 4.24 -9.73
CA THR A 283 6.57 4.82 -10.51
C THR A 283 5.20 4.41 -9.99
N PHE A 284 5.02 3.17 -9.54
CA PHE A 284 3.78 2.77 -8.87
C PHE A 284 3.50 3.64 -7.64
N PHE A 285 4.52 3.96 -6.84
CA PHE A 285 4.39 4.89 -5.72
C PHE A 285 4.39 6.38 -6.09
N GLY A 286 4.34 6.72 -7.39
CA GLY A 286 4.27 8.11 -7.87
C GLY A 286 5.56 8.89 -7.67
N ARG A 287 6.69 8.19 -7.57
CA ARG A 287 8.02 8.77 -7.33
C ARG A 287 8.84 8.74 -8.60
N THR A 288 9.72 9.73 -8.72
CA THR A 288 10.78 9.75 -9.72
C THR A 288 12.03 9.14 -9.12
N VAL A 289 12.65 8.21 -9.85
CA VAL A 289 13.96 7.65 -9.49
C VAL A 289 15.00 8.78 -9.55
N HIS A 290 15.48 9.23 -8.40
CA HIS A 290 16.60 10.16 -8.28
C HIS A 290 17.78 9.42 -7.64
N GLY A 291 19.02 9.80 -7.95
CA GLY A 291 20.22 9.12 -7.41
C GLY A 291 20.35 9.11 -5.87
N LEU A 292 19.49 9.85 -5.17
CA LEU A 292 19.38 9.88 -3.70
C LEU A 292 18.23 9.01 -3.15
N CYS A 293 17.47 8.34 -4.01
CA CYS A 293 16.40 7.43 -3.59
C CYS A 293 17.01 6.15 -3.01
N LYS A 294 17.08 6.09 -1.67
CA LYS A 294 17.64 4.98 -0.89
C LYS A 294 16.65 3.83 -0.61
N GLY A 295 15.48 3.82 -1.26
CA GLY A 295 14.46 2.82 -1.00
C GLY A 295 14.77 1.51 -1.71
N GLU A 296 14.83 0.40 -0.97
CA GLU A 296 14.97 -0.93 -1.54
C GLU A 296 13.63 -1.38 -2.14
N ALA A 297 13.64 -1.70 -3.44
CA ALA A 297 12.52 -2.30 -4.13
C ALA A 297 12.64 -3.82 -4.05
N VAL A 298 11.74 -4.47 -3.30
CA VAL A 298 11.71 -5.93 -3.15
C VAL A 298 10.48 -6.49 -3.85
N SER A 299 10.68 -7.48 -4.72
CA SER A 299 9.64 -8.29 -5.35
C SER A 299 9.54 -9.67 -4.68
N ASP A 300 8.32 -10.13 -4.40
CA ASP A 300 8.04 -11.45 -3.85
C ASP A 300 6.93 -12.13 -4.67
N ARG A 301 7.18 -13.36 -5.14
CA ARG A 301 6.22 -14.23 -5.82
C ARG A 301 5.93 -15.42 -4.90
N LYS A 302 4.69 -15.56 -4.46
CA LYS A 302 4.24 -16.73 -3.67
C LYS A 302 2.98 -17.34 -4.26
N HIS A 303 2.97 -18.67 -4.34
CA HIS A 303 1.76 -19.46 -4.56
C HIS A 303 1.09 -19.69 -3.20
N PHE A 304 -0.14 -19.25 -3.04
CA PHE A 304 -0.96 -19.58 -1.87
C PHE A 304 -1.97 -20.64 -2.30
N PHE A 305 -1.92 -21.80 -1.63
CA PHE A 305 -2.90 -22.86 -1.85
C PHE A 305 -4.32 -22.28 -1.64
N GLY A 306 -5.16 -22.35 -2.68
CA GLY A 306 -6.54 -21.81 -2.68
C GLY A 306 -6.71 -20.32 -3.03
N GLN A 307 -5.66 -19.50 -3.05
CA GLN A 307 -5.73 -18.06 -3.40
C GLN A 307 -4.92 -17.66 -4.64
N GLY A 308 -4.28 -18.62 -5.31
CA GLY A 308 -3.50 -18.35 -6.51
C GLY A 308 -2.15 -17.70 -6.22
N PHE A 309 -1.63 -16.96 -7.20
CA PHE A 309 -0.30 -16.37 -7.17
C PHE A 309 -0.38 -14.89 -6.81
N ARG A 310 0.53 -14.44 -5.92
CA ARG A 310 0.65 -13.04 -5.50
C ARG A 310 1.98 -12.46 -5.95
N VAL A 311 1.94 -11.28 -6.57
CA VAL A 311 3.12 -10.42 -6.78
C VAL A 311 3.07 -9.24 -5.82
N LYS A 312 4.11 -9.05 -5.01
CA LYS A 312 4.20 -7.95 -4.05
C LYS A 312 5.46 -7.13 -4.28
N PHE A 313 5.29 -5.81 -4.38
CA PHE A 313 6.39 -4.84 -4.36
C PHE A 313 6.42 -4.08 -3.05
N LYS A 314 7.61 -3.81 -2.53
CA LYS A 314 7.83 -2.97 -1.34
C LYS A 314 8.68 -1.76 -1.67
N LEU A 315 8.39 -0.62 -1.05
CA LEU A 315 9.22 0.58 -1.08
C LEU A 315 9.00 1.41 0.20
N ASP A 316 10.06 1.81 0.90
CA ASP A 316 10.01 2.65 2.10
C ASP A 316 9.03 2.17 3.19
N ARG A 317 8.97 0.85 3.44
CA ARG A 317 8.00 0.19 4.35
C ARG A 317 6.54 0.18 3.87
N ASN A 318 6.25 0.76 2.71
CA ASN A 318 4.97 0.63 2.02
C ASN A 318 5.02 -0.56 1.06
N SER A 319 3.86 -1.06 0.65
CA SER A 319 3.79 -2.13 -0.35
C SER A 319 2.62 -1.99 -1.29
N ILE A 320 2.73 -2.56 -2.48
CA ILE A 320 1.63 -2.76 -3.41
C ILE A 320 1.62 -4.23 -3.82
N LYS A 321 0.43 -4.83 -3.92
CA LYS A 321 0.25 -6.25 -4.23
C LYS A 321 -0.76 -6.43 -5.35
N LEU A 322 -0.52 -7.43 -6.19
CA LEU A 322 -1.45 -7.95 -7.19
C LEU A 322 -1.73 -9.42 -6.85
N TYR A 323 -3.00 -9.79 -6.82
CA TYR A 323 -3.46 -11.17 -6.66
C TYR A 323 -4.90 -11.28 -7.16
N ASP A 324 -5.36 -12.50 -7.41
CA ASP A 324 -6.74 -12.80 -7.71
C ASP A 324 -7.47 -13.39 -6.50
N LYS A 325 -8.78 -13.20 -6.46
CA LYS A 325 -9.66 -13.79 -5.44
C LYS A 325 -11.02 -14.07 -6.06
N SER A 326 -11.34 -15.34 -6.26
CA SER A 326 -12.47 -15.73 -7.12
C SER A 326 -12.34 -15.04 -8.50
N ASN A 327 -13.38 -14.39 -9.00
CA ASN A 327 -13.40 -13.61 -10.24
C ASN A 327 -12.82 -12.18 -10.11
N VAL A 328 -12.19 -11.83 -8.99
CA VAL A 328 -11.69 -10.46 -8.73
C VAL A 328 -10.19 -10.38 -8.90
N LEU A 329 -9.71 -9.50 -9.78
CA LEU A 329 -8.31 -9.06 -9.79
C LEU A 329 -8.14 -7.90 -8.81
N ARG A 330 -7.39 -8.11 -7.73
CA ARG A 330 -7.16 -7.11 -6.70
C ARG A 330 -5.77 -6.51 -6.80
N VAL A 331 -5.73 -5.18 -6.87
CA VAL A 331 -4.52 -4.40 -6.60
C VAL A 331 -4.68 -3.65 -5.29
N GLU A 332 -3.76 -3.85 -4.37
CA GLU A 332 -3.85 -3.32 -3.00
C GLU A 332 -2.57 -2.59 -2.63
N THR A 333 -2.70 -1.34 -2.19
CA THR A 333 -1.59 -0.57 -1.63
C THR A 333 -1.72 -0.52 -0.11
N THR A 334 -0.65 -0.91 0.59
CA THR A 334 -0.46 -0.80 2.04
C THR A 334 0.48 0.37 2.34
N ILE A 335 0.00 1.36 3.10
CA ILE A 335 0.81 2.47 3.60
C ILE A 335 1.08 2.26 5.10
N ASN A 336 2.34 2.05 5.46
CA ASN A 336 2.84 2.02 6.85
C ASN A 336 3.69 3.26 7.19
N ASN A 337 4.32 3.84 6.16
CA ASN A 337 5.15 5.03 6.26
C ASN A 337 4.57 6.13 5.35
N PRO A 338 3.69 6.99 5.87
CA PRO A 338 3.08 8.05 5.08
C PRO A 338 4.05 9.16 4.70
N GLY A 339 5.15 9.36 5.46
CA GLY A 339 6.15 10.41 5.18
C GLY A 339 6.84 10.22 3.82
N ALA A 340 6.69 9.02 3.24
CA ALA A 340 7.06 8.70 1.87
C ALA A 340 6.28 9.49 0.80
N PHE A 341 5.11 10.03 1.14
CA PHE A 341 4.20 10.75 0.26
C PHE A 341 4.02 12.19 0.72
N LYS A 342 3.40 13.01 -0.13
CA LYS A 342 3.22 14.45 0.12
C LYS A 342 1.75 14.82 0.30
N VAL A 343 1.52 15.74 1.23
CA VAL A 343 0.25 16.41 1.49
C VAL A 343 0.45 17.92 1.41
N SER A 344 -0.61 18.67 1.10
CA SER A 344 -0.58 20.14 1.15
C SER A 344 -0.28 20.58 2.58
N ALA A 345 0.68 21.49 2.77
CA ALA A 345 1.13 21.88 4.10
C ALA A 345 -0.01 22.61 4.85
N PRO A 346 -0.34 22.21 6.09
CA PRO A 346 -1.46 22.79 6.84
C PRO A 346 -1.36 24.32 7.00
N GLN A 347 -0.14 24.81 7.21
CA GLN A 347 0.15 26.23 7.44
C GLN A 347 0.29 27.03 6.14
N ASN A 348 0.51 26.38 5.00
CA ASN A 348 0.62 27.04 3.70
C ASN A 348 0.21 26.08 2.59
N LYS A 349 -1.06 26.18 2.16
CA LYS A 349 -1.64 25.29 1.17
C LYS A 349 -0.89 25.28 -0.19
N LYS A 350 0.00 26.25 -0.44
CA LYS A 350 0.84 26.32 -1.65
C LYS A 350 2.14 25.51 -1.57
N LYS A 351 2.51 24.95 -0.41
CA LYS A 351 3.72 24.14 -0.23
C LYS A 351 3.37 22.68 0.05
N TRP A 352 4.18 21.76 -0.47
CA TRP A 352 4.06 20.32 -0.19
C TRP A 352 4.92 19.94 1.02
N ALA A 353 4.35 19.17 1.95
CA ALA A 353 5.05 18.61 3.11
C ALA A 353 4.91 17.07 3.13
N PRO A 354 5.82 16.34 3.82
CA PRO A 354 5.63 14.91 4.08
C PRO A 354 4.29 14.64 4.78
N MET A 355 3.57 13.62 4.33
CA MET A 355 2.29 13.24 4.93
C MET A 355 2.51 12.61 6.30
N GLY A 356 1.83 13.14 7.32
CA GLY A 356 1.89 12.63 8.70
C GLY A 356 0.91 11.49 8.96
N LYS A 357 1.07 10.81 10.11
CA LYS A 357 0.21 9.69 10.53
C LYS A 357 -1.15 10.09 11.12
N SER A 358 -1.47 11.38 11.29
CA SER A 358 -2.75 11.79 11.88
C SER A 358 -3.94 11.20 11.10
N ILE A 359 -4.98 10.75 11.80
CA ILE A 359 -6.21 10.25 11.18
C ILE A 359 -6.89 11.30 10.29
N ALA A 360 -6.65 12.60 10.51
CA ALA A 360 -7.10 13.67 9.61
C ALA A 360 -6.61 13.49 8.17
N ASN A 361 -5.51 12.77 7.95
CA ASN A 361 -4.96 12.50 6.62
C ASN A 361 -5.57 11.27 5.95
N LEU A 362 -6.53 10.56 6.55
CA LEU A 362 -7.06 9.30 6.03
C LEU A 362 -7.55 9.41 4.57
N TYR A 363 -8.19 10.53 4.20
CA TYR A 363 -8.57 10.82 2.81
C TYR A 363 -7.36 10.76 1.86
N ARG A 364 -6.22 11.32 2.27
CA ARG A 364 -5.00 11.37 1.46
C ARG A 364 -4.32 10.01 1.35
N TYR A 365 -4.44 9.16 2.37
CA TYR A 365 -4.02 7.76 2.27
C TYR A 365 -4.81 7.04 1.17
N ALA A 366 -6.13 7.23 1.12
CA ALA A 366 -6.97 6.64 0.07
C ALA A 366 -6.63 7.20 -1.32
N GLU A 367 -6.49 8.53 -1.47
CA GLU A 367 -6.12 9.14 -2.76
C GLU A 367 -4.79 8.62 -3.31
N VAL A 368 -3.76 8.58 -2.47
CA VAL A 368 -2.43 8.11 -2.87
C VAL A 368 -2.48 6.63 -3.24
N SER A 369 -3.09 5.80 -2.40
CA SER A 369 -3.21 4.36 -2.65
C SER A 369 -4.00 4.06 -3.92
N LYS A 370 -5.13 4.77 -4.14
CA LYS A 370 -5.90 4.70 -5.39
C LYS A 370 -4.99 5.02 -6.58
N ALA A 371 -4.26 6.13 -6.53
CA ALA A 371 -3.35 6.50 -7.62
C ALA A 371 -2.23 5.46 -7.84
N CYS A 372 -1.73 4.82 -6.78
CA CYS A 372 -0.77 3.72 -6.89
C CYS A 372 -1.37 2.50 -7.60
N ASN A 373 -2.55 2.06 -7.15
CA ASN A 373 -3.27 0.93 -7.74
C ASN A 373 -3.58 1.18 -9.22
N GLU A 374 -4.04 2.39 -9.56
CA GLU A 374 -4.37 2.76 -10.94
C GLU A 374 -3.16 2.78 -11.87
N ARG A 375 -1.98 3.17 -11.36
CA ARG A 375 -0.72 3.12 -12.12
C ARG A 375 -0.28 1.68 -12.38
N TYR A 376 -0.39 0.81 -11.38
CA TYR A 376 -0.04 -0.60 -11.54
C TYR A 376 -1.01 -1.33 -12.47
N LEU A 377 -2.33 -1.11 -12.33
CA LEU A 377 -3.30 -1.66 -13.30
C LEU A 377 -3.02 -1.17 -14.72
N ASN A 378 -2.73 0.12 -14.90
CA ASN A 378 -2.40 0.65 -16.22
C ASN A 378 -1.15 0.02 -16.84
N SER A 379 -0.16 -0.38 -16.04
CA SER A 379 1.03 -1.02 -16.58
C SER A 379 0.73 -2.45 -17.02
N LEU A 380 -0.21 -3.15 -16.36
CA LEU A 380 -0.68 -4.49 -16.78
C LEU A 380 -1.46 -4.48 -18.10
N ALA A 381 -1.97 -3.33 -18.55
CA ALA A 381 -2.69 -3.20 -19.83
C ALA A 381 -1.80 -3.52 -21.06
N GLU A 382 -0.48 -3.56 -20.87
CA GLU A 382 0.48 -3.89 -21.92
C GLU A 382 0.52 -5.39 -22.22
N VAL A 383 0.04 -6.22 -21.28
CA VAL A 383 -0.13 -7.66 -21.46
C VAL A 383 -1.33 -7.88 -22.36
N ASN A 384 -1.09 -8.07 -23.66
CA ASN A 384 -2.14 -8.28 -24.63
C ASN A 384 -2.08 -9.71 -25.22
N PRO A 385 -3.19 -10.46 -25.21
CA PRO A 385 -3.26 -11.81 -25.78
C PRO A 385 -3.49 -11.87 -27.31
N THR A 386 -3.55 -10.77 -28.07
CA THR A 386 -3.95 -10.84 -29.50
C THR A 386 -2.82 -11.10 -30.51
N SER A 387 -3.14 -11.95 -31.50
CA SER A 387 -2.38 -12.25 -32.72
C SER A 387 -1.96 -11.01 -33.55
N LEU A 388 -2.69 -9.91 -33.43
CA LEU A 388 -2.39 -8.61 -34.06
C LEU A 388 -1.03 -8.02 -33.62
N LEU A 389 -0.55 -8.34 -32.41
CA LEU A 389 0.77 -7.89 -31.98
C LEU A 389 1.90 -8.66 -32.65
N THR A 390 1.72 -9.94 -32.94
CA THR A 390 2.73 -10.76 -33.63
C THR A 390 3.07 -10.18 -35.00
N GLY A 391 2.06 -9.75 -35.76
CA GLY A 391 2.26 -9.06 -37.04
C GLY A 391 3.04 -7.75 -36.89
N LYS A 392 2.68 -6.92 -35.89
CA LYS A 392 3.38 -5.65 -35.62
C LYS A 392 4.80 -5.83 -35.08
N ILE A 393 5.06 -6.90 -34.33
CA ILE A 393 6.41 -7.29 -33.92
C ILE A 393 7.25 -7.62 -35.15
N GLY A 394 6.69 -8.39 -36.10
CA GLY A 394 7.30 -8.66 -37.39
C GLY A 394 7.62 -7.38 -38.19
N GLU A 395 6.70 -6.42 -38.25
CA GLU A 395 6.92 -5.14 -38.95
C GLU A 395 8.15 -4.37 -38.43
N ILE A 396 8.43 -4.41 -37.12
CA ILE A 396 9.58 -3.71 -36.54
C ILE A 396 10.92 -4.35 -36.94
N SER A 397 10.91 -5.64 -37.31
CA SER A 397 12.08 -6.32 -37.86
C SER A 397 12.39 -5.90 -39.31
N CYS A 398 11.43 -5.29 -40.01
CA CYS A 398 11.58 -4.81 -41.37
C CYS A 398 12.04 -3.34 -41.43
N PRO A 399 12.69 -2.89 -42.52
CA PRO A 399 12.99 -1.48 -42.73
C PRO A 399 11.73 -0.63 -42.94
N VAL A 400 11.76 0.64 -42.51
CA VAL A 400 10.66 1.60 -42.71
C VAL A 400 11.16 2.89 -43.35
N GLU A 401 10.39 3.44 -44.29
CA GLU A 401 10.63 4.77 -44.86
C GLU A 401 9.61 5.77 -44.32
N THR A 402 10.09 6.81 -43.64
CA THR A 402 9.19 7.77 -43.01
C THR A 402 9.82 9.15 -42.79
N LYS A 403 8.95 10.16 -42.59
CA LYS A 403 9.33 11.51 -42.18
C LYS A 403 9.18 11.62 -40.67
N LEU A 404 10.28 11.93 -39.97
CA LEU A 404 10.28 12.03 -38.50
C LEU A 404 9.63 13.32 -37.95
N SER A 405 9.35 14.30 -38.81
CA SER A 405 8.60 15.50 -38.45
C SER A 405 7.95 16.09 -39.68
N ALA A 406 6.85 16.84 -39.49
CA ALA A 406 6.20 17.59 -40.56
C ALA A 406 7.15 18.60 -41.25
N ARG A 407 8.21 19.03 -40.56
CA ARG A 407 9.25 19.93 -41.10
C ARG A 407 10.35 19.20 -41.90
N SER A 408 10.33 17.87 -41.95
CA SER A 408 11.31 17.09 -42.71
C SER A 408 10.90 17.02 -44.18
N GLN A 409 11.74 17.58 -45.06
CA GLN A 409 11.45 17.64 -46.50
C GLN A 409 11.46 16.24 -47.16
N ASN A 410 12.43 15.38 -46.78
CA ASN A 410 12.67 14.09 -47.43
C ASN A 410 12.28 12.88 -46.56
N LEU A 411 11.78 11.82 -47.20
CA LEU A 411 11.65 10.49 -46.61
C LEU A 411 13.05 9.95 -46.29
N ARG A 412 13.18 9.29 -45.14
CA ARG A 412 14.42 8.60 -44.76
C ARG A 412 14.11 7.14 -44.48
N ARG A 413 14.98 6.27 -44.97
CA ARG A 413 14.94 4.84 -44.68
C ARG A 413 15.65 4.53 -43.36
N PHE A 414 14.96 3.80 -42.49
CA PHE A 414 15.48 3.29 -41.22
C PHE A 414 15.45 1.76 -41.26
N SER A 415 16.53 1.12 -40.84
CA SER A 415 16.58 -0.35 -40.76
C SER A 415 15.60 -0.90 -39.72
N GLY A 416 15.27 -2.19 -39.80
CA GLY A 416 14.52 -2.90 -38.76
C GLY A 416 15.38 -3.24 -37.55
N PHE A 417 14.76 -3.69 -36.45
CA PHE A 417 15.44 -4.16 -35.25
C PHE A 417 15.64 -5.68 -35.29
N ASN A 418 16.82 -6.14 -34.86
CA ASN A 418 17.02 -7.54 -34.49
C ASN A 418 16.43 -7.74 -33.09
N LEU A 419 15.23 -8.28 -33.02
CA LEU A 419 14.39 -8.24 -31.81
C LEU A 419 15.00 -8.99 -30.61
N LEU A 420 15.84 -10.01 -30.85
CA LEU A 420 16.40 -10.86 -29.79
C LEU A 420 17.88 -10.62 -29.51
N SER A 421 18.51 -9.66 -30.22
CA SER A 421 19.90 -9.31 -29.94
C SER A 421 20.04 -8.62 -28.58
N ASP A 422 21.11 -8.96 -27.86
CA ASP A 422 21.33 -8.44 -26.50
C ASP A 422 21.41 -6.91 -26.49
N PHE A 423 21.97 -6.30 -27.54
CA PHE A 423 21.98 -4.86 -27.74
C PHE A 423 20.56 -4.26 -27.78
N ASN A 424 19.67 -4.80 -28.62
CA ASN A 424 18.32 -4.24 -28.77
C ASN A 424 17.46 -4.52 -27.53
N CYS A 425 17.56 -5.71 -26.94
CA CYS A 425 16.89 -6.03 -25.67
C CYS A 425 17.33 -5.09 -24.55
N THR A 426 18.62 -4.79 -24.44
CA THR A 426 19.12 -3.84 -23.42
C THR A 426 18.63 -2.42 -23.68
N VAL A 427 18.55 -1.99 -24.95
CA VAL A 427 17.94 -0.70 -25.32
C VAL A 427 16.46 -0.67 -24.95
N PHE A 428 15.72 -1.74 -25.25
CA PHE A 428 14.31 -1.87 -24.93
C PHE A 428 14.06 -1.86 -23.42
N GLU A 429 14.86 -2.57 -22.64
CA GLU A 429 14.83 -2.53 -21.17
C GLU A 429 15.14 -1.13 -20.63
N ALA A 430 16.16 -0.45 -21.20
CA ALA A 430 16.50 0.90 -20.80
C ALA A 430 15.34 1.88 -21.03
N ILE A 431 14.69 1.87 -22.20
CA ILE A 431 13.59 2.80 -22.50
C ILE A 431 12.27 2.43 -21.82
N ASN A 432 12.06 1.15 -21.51
CA ASN A 432 10.85 0.66 -20.83
C ASN A 432 10.91 0.84 -19.30
N SER A 433 12.00 1.38 -18.76
CA SER A 433 12.10 1.69 -17.33
C SER A 433 10.97 2.61 -16.88
N GLY A 434 10.32 2.23 -15.78
CA GLY A 434 9.30 3.03 -15.11
C GLY A 434 9.74 4.45 -14.78
N ALA A 435 11.04 4.70 -14.59
CA ALA A 435 11.57 6.05 -14.36
C ALA A 435 11.16 7.05 -15.44
N PHE A 436 10.90 6.57 -16.67
CA PHE A 436 10.54 7.40 -17.82
C PHE A 436 9.04 7.49 -18.09
N ALA A 437 8.22 6.71 -17.39
CA ALA A 437 6.76 6.74 -17.55
C ALA A 437 6.19 8.14 -17.29
N ILE A 438 6.65 8.83 -16.23
CA ILE A 438 6.13 10.14 -15.83
C ILE A 438 6.77 11.27 -16.62
N ARG A 439 8.11 11.36 -16.66
CA ARG A 439 8.83 12.53 -17.17
C ARG A 439 9.39 12.36 -18.59
N GLY A 440 9.37 11.14 -19.13
CA GLY A 440 10.12 10.78 -20.34
C GLY A 440 11.63 10.78 -20.09
N PHE A 441 12.39 10.45 -21.13
CA PHE A 441 13.86 10.44 -21.12
C PHE A 441 14.44 11.43 -22.13
N THR A 442 15.70 11.80 -21.93
CA THR A 442 16.50 12.57 -22.90
C THR A 442 17.64 11.68 -23.44
N ASN A 443 18.28 12.13 -24.52
CA ASN A 443 19.50 11.47 -25.03
C ASN A 443 20.56 11.31 -23.93
N ARG A 444 20.82 12.37 -23.14
CA ARG A 444 21.78 12.34 -22.03
C ARG A 444 21.48 11.25 -21.00
N ILE A 445 20.21 11.07 -20.63
CA ILE A 445 19.81 10.09 -19.63
C ILE A 445 19.98 8.65 -20.17
N ILE A 446 19.49 8.39 -21.40
CA ILE A 446 19.62 7.05 -22.02
C ILE A 446 21.08 6.67 -22.24
N ARG A 447 21.94 7.62 -22.63
CA ARG A 447 23.39 7.38 -22.70
C ARG A 447 23.94 6.85 -21.38
N GLY A 448 23.65 7.54 -20.27
CA GLY A 448 24.12 7.12 -18.95
C GLY A 448 23.63 5.73 -18.54
N LEU A 449 22.40 5.35 -18.92
CA LEU A 449 21.90 3.99 -18.69
C LEU A 449 22.59 2.95 -19.56
N LEU A 450 22.77 3.21 -20.86
CA LEU A 450 23.43 2.28 -21.77
C LEU A 450 24.93 2.10 -21.45
N GLU A 451 25.59 3.14 -20.94
CA GLU A 451 26.94 3.05 -20.36
C GLU A 451 26.93 2.16 -19.10
N LYS A 452 25.97 2.36 -18.18
CA LYS A 452 25.84 1.55 -16.96
C LYS A 452 25.57 0.07 -17.28
N PHE A 453 24.79 -0.21 -18.31
CA PHE A 453 24.52 -1.56 -18.81
C PHE A 453 25.65 -2.14 -19.66
N LYS A 454 26.80 -1.46 -19.76
CA LYS A 454 27.99 -1.88 -20.51
C LYS A 454 27.72 -2.17 -22.00
N VAL A 455 26.69 -1.55 -22.57
CA VAL A 455 26.34 -1.66 -24.00
C VAL A 455 27.36 -0.91 -24.87
N PHE A 456 27.88 0.19 -24.35
CA PHE A 456 28.97 0.95 -24.95
C PHE A 456 30.11 1.02 -23.93
N GLN A 457 31.28 0.52 -24.29
CA GLN A 457 32.48 0.65 -23.47
C GLN A 457 33.05 2.06 -23.61
N LYS A 458 33.42 2.66 -22.48
CA LYS A 458 33.88 4.06 -22.42
C LYS A 458 35.28 4.21 -23.05
N GLU A 459 36.06 3.13 -23.11
CA GLU A 459 37.41 3.15 -23.70
C GLU A 459 37.41 3.32 -25.23
N THR A 460 36.27 3.15 -25.92
CA THR A 460 36.23 3.07 -27.40
C THR A 460 35.53 4.24 -28.12
N LEU A 461 34.80 5.13 -27.43
CA LEU A 461 34.01 6.18 -28.07
C LEU A 461 34.04 7.50 -27.30
N SER A 462 34.24 8.62 -28.02
CA SER A 462 34.08 9.97 -27.45
C SER A 462 32.62 10.28 -27.13
N ASP A 463 32.40 11.18 -26.16
CA ASP A 463 31.08 11.67 -25.76
C ASP A 463 30.22 12.17 -26.93
N LYS A 464 30.85 12.81 -27.91
CA LYS A 464 30.20 13.31 -29.13
C LYS A 464 29.74 12.16 -30.04
N GLN A 465 30.58 11.15 -30.24
CA GLN A 465 30.23 9.97 -31.04
C GLN A 465 29.10 9.17 -30.39
N LEU A 466 29.12 9.02 -29.07
CA LEU A 466 28.05 8.35 -28.32
C LEU A 466 26.72 9.13 -28.42
N SER A 467 26.75 10.45 -28.25
CA SER A 467 25.60 11.33 -28.46
C SER A 467 24.96 11.15 -29.84
N ASN A 468 25.78 11.10 -30.89
CA ASN A 468 25.33 10.91 -32.26
C ASN A 468 24.76 9.50 -32.50
N LYS A 469 25.37 8.46 -31.91
CA LYS A 469 24.83 7.08 -31.95
C LYS A 469 23.45 7.01 -31.28
N VAL A 470 23.30 7.54 -30.07
CA VAL A 470 22.01 7.55 -29.36
C VAL A 470 20.97 8.41 -30.07
N THR A 471 21.35 9.52 -30.71
CA THR A 471 20.44 10.33 -31.52
C THR A 471 19.88 9.53 -32.70
N ARG A 472 20.73 8.76 -33.40
CA ARG A 472 20.31 7.87 -34.48
C ARG A 472 19.41 6.74 -33.98
N LEU A 473 19.70 6.18 -32.81
CA LEU A 473 18.88 5.17 -32.16
C LEU A 473 17.48 5.71 -31.80
N ILE A 474 17.40 6.90 -31.19
CA ILE A 474 16.14 7.58 -30.89
C ILE A 474 15.36 7.86 -32.18
N ALA A 475 16.03 8.31 -33.24
CA ALA A 475 15.40 8.52 -34.54
C ALA A 475 14.80 7.22 -35.10
N LYS A 476 15.53 6.10 -35.00
CA LYS A 476 15.07 4.77 -35.40
C LYS A 476 13.87 4.31 -34.56
N LEU A 477 13.92 4.42 -33.24
CA LEU A 477 12.81 4.08 -32.34
C LEU A 477 11.53 4.90 -32.67
N ARG A 478 11.69 6.17 -33.06
CA ARG A 478 10.57 7.02 -33.50
C ARG A 478 10.03 6.63 -34.87
N ALA A 479 10.89 6.28 -35.81
CA ALA A 479 10.48 5.84 -37.15
C ALA A 479 9.57 4.60 -37.06
N HIS A 480 9.92 3.69 -36.16
CA HIS A 480 9.16 2.48 -35.82
C HIS A 480 7.99 2.71 -34.85
N LYS A 481 7.66 3.98 -34.54
CA LYS A 481 6.58 4.37 -33.63
C LYS A 481 6.65 3.77 -32.22
N LEU A 482 7.80 3.24 -31.81
CA LEU A 482 8.02 2.69 -30.46
C LEU A 482 8.07 3.79 -29.40
N ILE A 483 8.55 4.98 -29.77
CA ILE A 483 8.60 6.15 -28.89
C ILE A 483 8.02 7.38 -29.59
N THR A 484 7.53 8.33 -28.79
CA THR A 484 7.00 9.62 -29.22
C THR A 484 7.79 10.76 -28.59
N LYS A 485 7.92 11.88 -29.31
CA LYS A 485 8.56 13.09 -28.79
C LYS A 485 7.52 13.92 -28.04
N ILE A 486 7.86 14.37 -26.83
CA ILE A 486 7.01 15.28 -26.06
C ILE A 486 7.14 16.69 -26.67
N GLN A 487 5.99 17.29 -27.01
CA GLN A 487 5.94 18.62 -27.64
C GLN A 487 6.72 19.65 -26.82
N ASN A 488 7.41 20.57 -27.52
CA ASN A 488 8.20 21.67 -26.94
C ASN A 488 9.29 21.24 -25.94
N THR A 489 9.74 19.98 -25.99
CA THR A 489 10.85 19.50 -25.14
C THR A 489 11.84 18.65 -25.93
N ALA A 490 13.01 18.41 -25.33
CA ALA A 490 13.99 17.43 -25.81
C ALA A 490 13.72 16.01 -25.29
N ARG A 491 12.51 15.73 -24.81
CA ARG A 491 12.15 14.47 -24.15
C ARG A 491 11.34 13.55 -25.04
N TYR A 492 11.49 12.26 -24.78
CA TYR A 492 10.79 11.18 -25.46
C TYR A 492 10.10 10.27 -24.43
N ARG A 493 9.01 9.63 -24.84
CA ARG A 493 8.29 8.64 -24.04
C ARG A 493 7.92 7.44 -24.92
N VAL A 494 7.95 6.25 -24.34
CA VAL A 494 7.45 5.03 -25.00
C VAL A 494 5.98 5.24 -25.40
N SER A 495 5.65 4.91 -26.64
CA SER A 495 4.27 4.98 -27.13
C SER A 495 3.45 3.83 -26.56
N HIS A 496 2.12 3.91 -26.60
CA HIS A 496 1.28 2.80 -26.14
C HIS A 496 1.58 1.50 -26.87
N LEU A 497 1.70 1.56 -28.20
CA LEU A 497 2.04 0.42 -29.03
C LEU A 497 3.47 -0.07 -28.76
N GLY A 498 4.41 0.87 -28.57
CA GLY A 498 5.80 0.55 -28.27
C GLY A 498 5.95 -0.23 -26.97
N ALA A 499 5.23 0.18 -25.93
CA ALA A 499 5.26 -0.52 -24.64
C ALA A 499 4.75 -1.96 -24.77
N GLN A 500 3.62 -2.18 -25.46
CA GLN A 500 3.10 -3.53 -25.73
C GLN A 500 4.12 -4.42 -26.44
N ILE A 501 4.77 -3.91 -27.49
CA ILE A 501 5.73 -4.68 -28.29
C ILE A 501 7.01 -4.96 -27.51
N ILE A 502 7.58 -3.93 -26.88
CA ILE A 502 8.80 -4.06 -26.08
C ILE A 502 8.58 -5.05 -24.93
N SER A 503 7.47 -4.93 -24.22
CA SER A 503 7.13 -5.82 -23.11
C SER A 503 7.04 -7.28 -23.55
N GLN A 504 6.43 -7.59 -24.70
CA GLN A 504 6.38 -8.96 -25.24
C GLN A 504 7.75 -9.51 -25.62
N ILE A 505 8.59 -8.69 -26.29
CA ILE A 505 9.96 -9.09 -26.67
C ILE A 505 10.80 -9.39 -25.42
N LEU A 506 10.74 -8.50 -24.42
CA LEU A 506 11.47 -8.67 -23.17
C LEU A 506 10.97 -9.87 -22.37
N LEU A 507 9.66 -10.12 -22.36
CA LEU A 507 9.06 -11.29 -21.72
C LEU A 507 9.62 -12.57 -22.32
N PHE A 508 9.58 -12.69 -23.66
CA PHE A 508 10.10 -13.85 -24.39
C PHE A 508 11.59 -14.09 -24.11
N LYS A 509 12.43 -13.04 -24.22
CA LYS A 509 13.88 -13.16 -23.96
C LYS A 509 14.18 -13.56 -22.51
N LYS A 510 13.45 -13.01 -21.54
CA LYS A 510 13.65 -13.32 -20.11
C LYS A 510 13.17 -14.72 -19.75
N GLN A 511 12.10 -15.22 -20.35
CA GLN A 511 11.66 -16.62 -20.24
C GLN A 511 12.76 -17.58 -20.70
N GLU A 512 13.29 -17.40 -21.92
CA GLU A 512 14.35 -18.28 -22.45
C GLU A 512 15.62 -18.27 -21.60
N MET A 513 16.00 -17.13 -21.00
CA MET A 513 17.17 -17.06 -20.13
C MET A 513 17.00 -17.83 -18.82
N ILE A 514 15.78 -17.90 -18.26
CA ILE A 514 15.50 -18.67 -17.05
C ILE A 514 15.62 -20.18 -17.33
N PHE A 515 15.13 -20.65 -18.48
CA PHE A 515 15.23 -22.05 -18.90
C PHE A 515 16.66 -22.51 -19.27
N LYS A 516 17.63 -21.59 -19.39
CA LYS A 516 19.05 -21.94 -19.60
C LYS A 516 19.86 -22.05 -18.30
N ILE A 517 19.28 -21.67 -17.16
CA ILE A 517 19.94 -21.65 -15.85
C ILE A 517 19.43 -22.80 -14.95
N CYS A 518 18.30 -23.42 -15.30
CA CYS A 518 17.90 -24.74 -14.84
C CYS A 518 18.45 -25.81 -15.79
#